data_AF-A0A6P0MMJ3-F1
#
_entry.id   AF-A0A6P0MMJ3-F1
#
_cell.length_a   1.000
_cell.length_b   1.000
_cell.length_c   1.000
_cell.angle_alpha   90.00
_cell.angle_beta   90.00
_cell.angle_gamma   90.00
#
_symmetry.space_group_name_H-M   'P 1'
#
loop_
_entity.id
_entity.type
_entity.pdbx_description
1 polymer ?
#
loop_
_entity_poly.entity_id
_entity_poly.type
_entity_poly.pdbx_seq_one_letter_code
_entity_poly.pdbx_strand_id
1 'polypeptide(L)'
;MNVENSTNNKTLNYAFTLTFNPEILRIIAYIALIIMLSVGYIVTATLVEVDPHTTAIYKLFGFNHTCNVLDHEPSRTISAMLLPFWEIPFLLYVVFNFLRIQDAYREKKAPGYTFVIAAILLPIEMLLTAWFRIVFVWSPEVNFLNHYLPYVGFQILLFLVAFENVLYFYAMKALPFKNNRPLAIGYLILLFTVTFLYVVIGLSTALGHPILDLLNNDGQRVFFQSLSKLYFVLAIPVPLLLSWLELKRSPKHTLSVD
;
A
#
# COMPACT_ATOMS: atom_id res chain seq x y z
N MET A 1 -47.76 12.87 54.45
CA MET A 1 -46.76 13.56 53.62
C MET A 1 -46.01 12.51 52.85
N ASN A 2 -46.37 12.29 51.59
CA ASN A 2 -45.59 11.45 50.67
C ASN A 2 -44.61 12.37 49.94
N VAL A 3 -43.32 12.14 50.15
CA VAL A 3 -42.26 12.77 49.38
C VAL A 3 -42.01 11.85 48.18
N GLU A 4 -42.52 12.24 47.02
CA GLU A 4 -42.15 11.62 45.75
C GLU A 4 -40.70 12.01 45.42
N ASN A 5 -39.79 11.05 45.58
CA ASN A 5 -38.42 11.16 45.09
C ASN A 5 -38.42 10.98 43.56
N SER A 6 -38.51 12.08 42.81
CA SER A 6 -38.21 12.08 41.37
C SER A 6 -36.72 12.40 41.13
N THR A 7 -35.84 11.42 41.31
CA THR A 7 -34.47 11.50 40.78
C THR A 7 -34.49 11.12 39.31
N ASN A 8 -34.84 12.09 38.46
CA ASN A 8 -34.74 12.01 37.02
C ASN A 8 -33.26 12.16 36.61
N ASN A 9 -32.45 11.13 36.83
CA ASN A 9 -31.11 11.04 36.26
C ASN A 9 -31.23 10.77 34.75
N LYS A 10 -31.45 11.84 33.97
CA LYS A 10 -31.18 11.82 32.53
C LYS A 10 -29.67 11.69 32.35
N THR A 11 -29.19 10.47 32.23
CA THR A 11 -27.86 10.20 31.67
C THR A 11 -27.80 10.86 30.30
N LEU A 12 -26.93 11.86 30.16
CA LEU A 12 -26.62 12.47 28.87
C LEU A 12 -25.96 11.40 28.00
N ASN A 13 -26.74 10.75 27.15
CA ASN A 13 -26.22 9.92 26.07
C ASN A 13 -25.64 10.86 25.00
N TYR A 14 -24.34 11.12 25.11
CA TYR A 14 -23.60 11.80 24.06
C TYR A 14 -23.35 10.81 22.92
N ALA A 15 -24.30 10.71 21.99
CA ALA A 15 -24.09 9.99 20.75
C ALA A 15 -23.09 10.77 19.88
N PHE A 16 -21.95 10.16 19.56
CA PHE A 16 -20.96 10.73 18.65
C PHE A 16 -21.08 10.05 17.29
N THR A 17 -21.26 10.88 16.25
CA THR A 17 -21.40 10.43 14.87
C THR A 17 -20.27 11.00 14.04
N LEU A 18 -19.36 10.14 13.55
CA LEU A 18 -18.28 10.55 12.66
C LEU A 18 -18.57 10.05 11.24
N THR A 19 -18.74 11.00 10.32
CA THR A 19 -18.90 10.69 8.90
C THR A 19 -17.59 10.97 8.15
N PHE A 20 -16.92 9.95 7.63
CA PHE A 20 -15.68 10.11 6.86
C PHE A 20 -15.61 9.16 5.66
N ASN A 21 -14.75 9.50 4.69
CA ASN A 21 -14.48 8.67 3.52
C ASN A 21 -13.10 8.00 3.68
N PRO A 22 -13.01 6.66 3.72
CA PRO A 22 -11.73 5.96 3.85
C PRO A 22 -10.68 6.37 2.81
N GLU A 23 -11.09 6.77 1.59
CA GLU A 23 -10.15 7.19 0.55
C GLU A 23 -9.25 8.38 0.97
N ILE A 24 -9.69 9.22 1.92
CA ILE A 24 -8.85 10.30 2.46
C ILE A 24 -7.58 9.72 3.11
N LEU A 25 -7.72 8.63 3.87
CA LEU A 25 -6.60 7.97 4.55
C LEU A 25 -5.62 7.37 3.54
N ARG A 26 -6.14 6.75 2.47
CA ARG A 26 -5.32 6.21 1.37
C ARG A 26 -4.55 7.30 0.63
N ILE A 27 -5.18 8.45 0.38
CA ILE A 27 -4.50 9.61 -0.22
C ILE A 27 -3.39 10.12 0.69
N ILE A 28 -3.68 10.32 1.98
CA ILE A 28 -2.68 10.77 2.96
C ILE A 28 -1.51 9.78 2.97
N ALA A 29 -1.79 8.47 3.01
CA ALA A 29 -0.75 7.45 2.99
C ALA A 29 0.12 7.55 1.72
N TYR A 30 -0.47 7.58 0.52
CA TYR A 30 0.32 7.69 -0.71
C TYR A 30 1.14 8.98 -0.80
N ILE A 31 0.59 10.12 -0.35
CA ILE A 31 1.33 11.38 -0.28
C ILE A 31 2.50 11.24 0.70
N ALA A 32 2.28 10.67 1.88
CA ALA A 32 3.33 10.44 2.86
C ALA A 32 4.43 9.51 2.32
N LEU A 33 4.05 8.45 1.59
CA LEU A 33 4.99 7.55 0.92
C LEU A 33 5.83 8.29 -0.13
N ILE A 34 5.20 9.11 -0.97
CA ILE A 34 5.90 9.92 -1.98
C ILE A 34 6.88 10.89 -1.29
N ILE A 35 6.45 11.58 -0.24
CA ILE A 35 7.31 12.49 0.54
C ILE A 35 8.50 11.73 1.12
N MET A 36 8.27 10.58 1.76
CA MET A 36 9.33 9.74 2.34
C MET A 36 10.36 9.33 1.28
N LEU A 37 9.91 8.88 0.10
CA LEU A 37 10.78 8.50 -1.02
C LEU A 37 11.55 9.70 -1.59
N SER A 38 10.90 10.86 -1.74
CA SER A 38 11.54 12.09 -2.22
C SER A 38 12.59 12.60 -1.23
N VAL A 39 12.29 12.61 0.07
CA VAL A 39 13.25 13.00 1.11
C VAL A 39 14.43 12.03 1.12
N GLY A 40 14.19 10.71 1.09
CA GLY A 40 15.26 9.72 1.01
C GLY A 40 16.14 9.93 -0.22
N TYR A 41 15.55 10.26 -1.37
CA TYR A 41 16.27 10.55 -2.60
C TYR A 41 17.18 11.77 -2.45
N ILE A 42 16.65 12.86 -1.91
CA ILE A 42 17.41 14.09 -1.69
C ILE A 42 18.55 13.85 -0.70
N VAL A 43 18.27 13.18 0.42
CA VAL A 43 19.29 12.88 1.45
C VAL A 43 20.37 11.98 0.88
N THR A 44 20.02 10.91 0.18
CA THR A 44 21.01 10.02 -0.44
C THR A 44 21.84 10.73 -1.50
N ALA A 45 21.23 11.59 -2.31
CA ALA A 45 21.96 12.33 -3.33
C ALA A 45 22.91 13.42 -2.77
N THR A 46 22.70 13.87 -1.53
CA THR A 46 23.43 15.02 -0.95
C THR A 46 24.33 14.67 0.23
N LEU A 47 24.00 13.66 1.02
CA LEU A 47 24.64 13.34 2.30
C LEU A 47 25.22 11.93 2.38
N VAL A 48 24.96 11.05 1.40
CA VAL A 48 25.48 9.67 1.41
C VAL A 48 26.72 9.56 0.53
N GLU A 49 27.85 9.17 1.14
CA GLU A 49 29.13 8.96 0.47
C GLU A 49 29.38 7.46 0.22
N VAL A 50 28.49 6.81 -0.53
CA VAL A 50 28.64 5.40 -0.92
C VAL A 50 28.72 5.31 -2.44
N ASP A 51 29.76 4.63 -2.94
CA ASP A 51 29.88 4.35 -4.37
C ASP A 51 28.68 3.50 -4.84
N PRO A 52 27.82 4.02 -5.73
CA PRO A 52 26.63 3.31 -6.22
C PRO A 52 26.94 1.96 -6.86
N HIS A 53 28.15 1.71 -7.34
CA HIS A 53 28.55 0.45 -7.96
C HIS A 53 28.96 -0.65 -6.95
N THR A 54 29.15 -0.27 -5.69
CA THR A 54 29.62 -1.17 -4.62
C THR A 54 28.50 -1.76 -3.78
N THR A 55 27.27 -1.28 -3.94
CA THR A 55 26.11 -1.68 -3.15
C THR A 55 25.72 -3.14 -3.42
N ALA A 56 25.16 -3.82 -2.42
CA ALA A 56 24.64 -5.18 -2.57
C ALA A 56 23.59 -5.26 -3.70
N ILE A 57 22.74 -4.23 -3.81
CA ILE A 57 21.75 -4.13 -4.88
C ILE A 57 22.43 -4.06 -6.25
N TYR A 58 23.42 -3.18 -6.44
CA TYR A 58 24.09 -3.06 -7.73
C TYR A 58 24.79 -4.37 -8.12
N LYS A 59 25.43 -5.04 -7.16
CA LYS A 59 26.11 -6.34 -7.38
C LYS A 59 25.15 -7.46 -7.79
N LEU A 60 23.87 -7.38 -7.45
CA LEU A 60 22.86 -8.37 -7.80
C LEU A 60 22.13 -8.03 -9.10
N PHE A 61 21.74 -6.76 -9.28
CA PHE A 61 20.85 -6.35 -10.36
C PHE A 61 21.57 -5.61 -11.50
N GLY A 62 22.81 -5.17 -11.29
CA GLY A 62 23.57 -4.35 -12.26
C GLY A 62 23.09 -2.90 -12.33
N PHE A 63 22.23 -2.48 -11.40
CA PHE A 63 21.76 -1.10 -11.24
C PHE A 63 21.20 -0.88 -9.83
N ASN A 64 21.07 0.38 -9.43
CA ASN A 64 20.46 0.74 -8.16
C ASN A 64 18.94 0.87 -8.28
N HIS A 65 18.22 0.10 -7.48
CA HIS A 65 16.78 0.25 -7.28
C HIS A 65 16.45 1.43 -6.37
N THR A 66 15.17 1.81 -6.33
CA THR A 66 14.66 2.81 -5.37
C THR A 66 14.95 2.43 -3.92
N CYS A 67 15.07 1.14 -3.57
CA CYS A 67 15.45 0.75 -2.20
C CYS A 67 16.83 1.27 -1.80
N ASN A 68 17.80 1.32 -2.73
CA ASN A 68 19.15 1.83 -2.44
C ASN A 68 19.15 3.28 -1.93
N VAL A 69 18.11 4.04 -2.28
CA VAL A 69 17.93 5.42 -1.82
C VAL A 69 17.59 5.50 -0.33
N LEU A 70 17.10 4.41 0.26
CA LEU A 70 16.64 4.31 1.64
C LEU A 70 17.57 3.44 2.50
N ASP A 71 18.63 2.87 1.93
CA ASP A 71 19.41 1.80 2.58
C ASP A 71 20.62 2.31 3.37
N HIS A 72 21.06 3.53 3.10
CA HIS A 72 22.30 4.11 3.65
C HIS A 72 22.02 5.23 4.64
N GLU A 73 22.84 5.34 5.68
CA GLU A 73 22.76 6.45 6.63
C GLU A 73 23.30 7.76 6.01
N PRO A 74 22.69 8.93 6.31
CA PRO A 74 21.57 9.16 7.23
C PRO A 74 20.17 8.98 6.62
N SER A 75 20.08 8.68 5.32
CA SER A 75 18.80 8.54 4.60
C SER A 75 17.89 7.49 5.24
N ARG A 76 18.45 6.31 5.54
CA ARG A 76 17.73 5.20 6.18
C ARG A 76 17.03 5.62 7.47
N THR A 77 17.75 6.26 8.38
CA THR A 77 17.18 6.74 9.64
C THR A 77 16.06 7.77 9.41
N ILE A 78 16.30 8.75 8.54
CA ILE A 78 15.31 9.81 8.25
C ILE A 78 14.04 9.21 7.62
N SER A 79 14.19 8.33 6.63
CA SER A 79 13.07 7.65 5.99
C SER A 79 12.32 6.73 6.96
N ALA A 80 13.03 6.02 7.86
CA ALA A 80 12.40 5.22 8.90
C ALA A 80 11.58 6.08 9.88
N MET A 81 12.04 7.30 10.22
CA MET A 81 11.28 8.25 11.03
C MET A 81 10.03 8.79 10.32
N LEU A 82 10.03 8.83 8.97
CA LEU A 82 8.89 9.27 8.18
C LEU A 82 7.88 8.14 7.89
N LEU A 83 8.29 6.87 7.99
CA LEU A 83 7.44 5.72 7.71
C LEU A 83 6.08 5.72 8.46
N PRO A 84 5.99 6.10 9.76
CA PRO A 84 4.71 6.11 10.48
C PRO A 84 3.63 7.00 9.83
N PHE A 85 4.01 8.05 9.09
CA PHE A 85 3.07 8.91 8.37
C PHE A 85 2.42 8.21 7.16
N TRP A 86 3.04 7.15 6.63
CA TRP A 86 2.40 6.25 5.67
C TRP A 86 1.70 5.09 6.39
N GLU A 87 2.40 4.41 7.30
CA GLU A 87 1.96 3.15 7.90
C GLU A 87 0.66 3.31 8.68
N ILE A 88 0.54 4.34 9.52
CA ILE A 88 -0.66 4.54 10.36
C ILE A 88 -1.89 4.87 9.49
N PRO A 89 -1.87 5.88 8.59
CA PRO A 89 -3.02 6.12 7.72
C PRO A 89 -3.35 4.94 6.81
N PHE A 90 -2.36 4.19 6.33
CA PHE A 90 -2.60 3.02 5.47
C PHE A 90 -3.25 1.87 6.25
N LEU A 91 -2.80 1.57 7.48
CA LEU A 91 -3.46 0.59 8.36
C LEU A 91 -4.89 0.98 8.67
N LEU A 92 -5.13 2.24 9.04
CA LEU A 92 -6.47 2.75 9.29
C LEU A 92 -7.34 2.63 8.03
N TYR A 93 -6.79 2.94 6.87
CA TYR A 93 -7.47 2.78 5.60
C TYR A 93 -7.93 1.33 5.36
N VAL A 94 -7.03 0.35 5.52
CA VAL A 94 -7.35 -1.08 5.35
C VAL A 94 -8.52 -1.49 6.26
N VAL A 95 -8.46 -1.12 7.54
CA VAL A 95 -9.53 -1.41 8.51
C VAL A 95 -10.85 -0.76 8.11
N PHE A 96 -10.82 0.53 7.77
CA PHE A 96 -12.04 1.26 7.43
C PHE A 96 -12.60 0.88 6.05
N ASN A 97 -11.76 0.42 5.13
CA ASN A 97 -12.22 -0.16 3.87
C ASN A 97 -12.98 -1.46 4.11
N PHE A 98 -12.46 -2.34 4.97
CA PHE A 98 -13.16 -3.54 5.39
C PHE A 98 -14.52 -3.22 6.04
N LEU A 99 -14.57 -2.27 6.97
CA LEU A 99 -15.82 -1.84 7.61
C LEU A 99 -16.83 -1.29 6.59
N ARG A 100 -16.35 -0.48 5.63
CA ARG A 100 -17.16 0.01 4.50
C ARG A 100 -17.74 -1.14 3.66
N ILE A 101 -16.97 -2.19 3.39
CA ILE A 101 -17.42 -3.38 2.67
C ILE A 101 -18.43 -4.19 3.49
N GLN A 102 -18.18 -4.37 4.79
CA GLN A 102 -19.07 -5.06 5.72
C GLN A 102 -20.45 -4.40 5.77
N ASP A 103 -20.49 -3.07 5.88
CA ASP A 103 -21.75 -2.32 5.87
C ASP A 103 -22.49 -2.47 4.54
N ALA A 104 -21.78 -2.33 3.41
CA ALA A 104 -22.38 -2.51 2.10
C ALA A 104 -22.97 -3.92 1.92
N TYR A 105 -22.34 -4.95 2.51
CA TYR A 105 -22.89 -6.30 2.54
C TYR A 105 -24.14 -6.41 3.43
N ARG A 106 -24.10 -5.86 4.66
CA ARG A 106 -25.26 -5.85 5.59
C ARG A 106 -26.47 -5.14 4.99
N GLU A 107 -26.24 -4.05 4.26
CA GLU A 107 -27.25 -3.27 3.54
C GLU A 107 -27.68 -3.92 2.21
N LYS A 108 -27.16 -5.11 1.87
CA LYS A 108 -27.42 -5.83 0.60
C LYS A 108 -27.05 -5.03 -0.65
N LYS A 109 -26.13 -4.06 -0.54
CA LYS A 109 -25.57 -3.29 -1.66
C LYS A 109 -24.40 -4.00 -2.33
N ALA A 110 -23.64 -4.80 -1.57
CA ALA A 110 -22.55 -5.62 -2.07
C ALA A 110 -22.87 -7.13 -1.92
N PRO A 111 -22.41 -7.98 -2.84
CA PRO A 111 -22.60 -9.42 -2.75
C PRO A 111 -21.70 -10.06 -1.68
N GLY A 112 -22.09 -11.23 -1.18
CA GLY A 112 -21.39 -11.90 -0.08
C GLY A 112 -19.93 -12.26 -0.38
N TYR A 113 -19.58 -12.55 -1.64
CA TYR A 113 -18.19 -12.86 -1.99
C TYR A 113 -17.26 -11.66 -1.78
N THR A 114 -17.73 -10.42 -2.00
CA THR A 114 -16.93 -9.21 -1.76
C THR A 114 -16.57 -9.10 -0.28
N PHE A 115 -17.52 -9.38 0.61
CA PHE A 115 -17.28 -9.38 2.06
C PHE A 115 -16.36 -10.52 2.50
N VAL A 116 -16.58 -11.75 2.01
CA VAL A 116 -15.72 -12.90 2.37
C VAL A 116 -14.29 -12.68 1.93
N ILE A 117 -14.06 -12.18 0.71
CA ILE A 117 -12.73 -11.84 0.22
C ILE A 117 -12.10 -10.76 1.12
N ALA A 118 -12.83 -9.69 1.43
CA ALA A 118 -12.32 -8.62 2.29
C ALA A 118 -11.96 -9.11 3.71
N ALA A 119 -12.76 -10.02 4.28
CA ALA A 119 -12.49 -10.62 5.58
C ALA A 119 -11.21 -11.47 5.58
N ILE A 120 -10.89 -12.14 4.47
CA ILE A 120 -9.66 -12.91 4.30
C ILE A 120 -8.45 -11.99 4.08
N LEU A 121 -8.62 -10.94 3.26
CA LEU A 121 -7.53 -10.02 2.94
C LEU A 121 -7.14 -9.12 4.12
N LEU A 122 -8.09 -8.68 4.94
CA LEU A 122 -7.84 -7.81 6.10
C LEU A 122 -6.63 -8.23 6.96
N PRO A 123 -6.56 -9.44 7.54
CA PRO A 123 -5.41 -9.84 8.37
C PRO A 123 -4.10 -9.92 7.56
N ILE A 124 -4.15 -10.28 6.28
CA ILE A 124 -2.98 -10.35 5.40
C ILE A 124 -2.46 -8.94 5.14
N GLU A 125 -3.34 -8.01 4.76
CA GLU A 125 -2.99 -6.63 4.47
C GLU A 125 -2.44 -5.91 5.71
N MET A 126 -3.04 -6.13 6.89
CA MET A 126 -2.52 -5.62 8.16
C MET A 126 -1.11 -6.16 8.43
N LEU A 127 -0.90 -7.47 8.29
CA LEU A 127 0.41 -8.09 8.49
C LEU A 127 1.45 -7.54 7.52
N LEU A 128 1.14 -7.48 6.21
CA LEU A 128 2.08 -6.98 5.20
C LEU A 128 2.39 -5.48 5.40
N THR A 129 1.41 -4.69 5.83
CA THR A 129 1.62 -3.26 6.13
C THR A 129 2.60 -3.09 7.28
N ALA A 130 2.38 -3.81 8.40
CA ALA A 130 3.29 -3.78 9.54
C ALA A 130 4.66 -4.39 9.20
N TRP A 131 4.70 -5.44 8.39
CA TRP A 131 5.95 -6.11 8.02
C TRP A 131 6.87 -5.23 7.17
N PHE A 132 6.31 -4.33 6.35
CA PHE A 132 7.10 -3.45 5.49
C PHE A 132 8.18 -2.67 6.25
N ARG A 133 7.93 -2.29 7.52
CA ARG A 133 8.91 -1.56 8.35
C ARG A 133 10.27 -2.26 8.48
N ILE A 134 10.31 -3.58 8.31
CA ILE A 134 11.52 -4.39 8.42
C ILE A 134 12.55 -4.04 7.33
N VAL A 135 12.15 -3.41 6.22
CA VAL A 135 13.12 -2.91 5.21
C VAL A 135 14.15 -1.95 5.81
N PHE A 136 13.78 -1.19 6.84
CA PHE A 136 14.69 -0.25 7.51
C PHE A 136 15.53 -0.90 8.63
N VAL A 137 15.20 -2.13 9.02
CA VAL A 137 15.87 -2.85 10.11
C VAL A 137 17.06 -3.63 9.58
N TRP A 138 16.89 -4.37 8.49
CA TRP A 138 17.96 -5.17 7.90
C TRP A 138 18.69 -4.37 6.83
N SER A 139 20.00 -4.20 7.00
CA SER A 139 20.86 -3.69 5.93
C SER A 139 20.96 -4.72 4.80
N PRO A 140 20.79 -4.31 3.53
CA PRO A 140 20.96 -5.19 2.39
C PRO A 140 22.40 -5.73 2.27
N GLU A 141 23.40 -5.04 2.85
CA GLU A 141 24.80 -5.46 2.86
C GLU A 141 25.06 -6.66 3.79
N VAL A 142 24.21 -6.85 4.81
CA VAL A 142 24.35 -7.97 5.77
C VAL A 142 23.55 -9.17 5.30
N ASN A 143 22.28 -8.95 4.94
CA ASN A 143 21.42 -10.01 4.43
C ASN A 143 20.38 -9.41 3.49
N PHE A 144 20.68 -9.46 2.20
CA PHE A 144 19.81 -8.91 1.16
C PHE A 144 18.41 -9.53 1.18
N LEU A 145 18.29 -10.84 1.41
CA LEU A 145 16.99 -11.52 1.38
C LEU A 145 16.07 -11.06 2.52
N ASN A 146 16.60 -10.90 3.74
CA ASN A 146 15.83 -10.39 4.89
C ASN A 146 15.38 -8.94 4.69
N HIS A 147 16.19 -8.14 3.98
CA HIS A 147 15.83 -6.79 3.57
C HIS A 147 14.77 -6.79 2.45
N TYR A 148 14.89 -7.70 1.48
CA TYR A 148 14.07 -7.71 0.27
C TYR A 148 12.68 -8.33 0.45
N LEU A 149 12.52 -9.33 1.34
CA LEU A 149 11.24 -10.00 1.58
C LEU A 149 10.12 -9.04 2.06
N PRO A 150 10.35 -8.13 3.02
CA PRO A 150 9.35 -7.13 3.38
C PRO A 150 8.96 -6.20 2.22
N TYR A 151 9.91 -5.88 1.32
CA TYR A 151 9.63 -5.11 0.12
C TYR A 151 8.74 -5.89 -0.87
N VAL A 152 8.99 -7.19 -1.06
CA VAL A 152 8.08 -8.07 -1.80
C VAL A 152 6.69 -8.13 -1.16
N GLY A 153 6.63 -8.23 0.18
CA GLY A 153 5.39 -8.17 0.93
C GLY A 153 4.61 -6.87 0.68
N PHE A 154 5.31 -5.72 0.67
CA PHE A 154 4.74 -4.43 0.30
C PHE A 154 4.24 -4.40 -1.15
N GLN A 155 4.95 -5.04 -2.09
CA GLN A 155 4.49 -5.10 -3.47
C GLN A 155 3.17 -5.87 -3.62
N ILE A 156 3.07 -7.00 -2.92
CA ILE A 156 1.86 -7.83 -2.87
C ILE A 156 0.72 -7.07 -2.18
N LEU A 157 1.00 -6.38 -1.06
CA LEU A 157 0.03 -5.55 -0.34
C LEU A 157 -0.65 -4.54 -1.27
N LEU A 158 0.13 -3.78 -2.04
CA LEU A 158 -0.43 -2.76 -2.95
C LEU A 158 -1.32 -3.38 -4.04
N PHE A 159 -0.99 -4.58 -4.51
CA PHE A 159 -1.85 -5.33 -5.43
C PHE A 159 -3.15 -5.79 -4.77
N LEU A 160 -3.07 -6.38 -3.57
CA LEU A 160 -4.26 -6.86 -2.83
C LEU A 160 -5.24 -5.71 -2.55
N VAL A 161 -4.73 -4.58 -2.08
CA VAL A 161 -5.54 -3.38 -1.85
C VAL A 161 -6.16 -2.87 -3.15
N ALA A 162 -5.42 -2.85 -4.26
CA ALA A 162 -5.98 -2.45 -5.55
C ALA A 162 -7.08 -3.41 -6.04
N PHE A 163 -6.88 -4.71 -5.87
CA PHE A 163 -7.85 -5.75 -6.18
C PHE A 163 -9.11 -5.62 -5.35
N GLU A 164 -9.00 -5.46 -4.03
CA GLU A 164 -10.14 -5.28 -3.12
C GLU A 164 -10.93 -4.02 -3.47
N ASN A 165 -10.25 -2.90 -3.78
CA ASN A 165 -10.92 -1.68 -4.21
C ASN A 165 -11.71 -1.86 -5.50
N VAL A 166 -11.09 -2.44 -6.53
CA VAL A 166 -11.79 -2.70 -7.80
C VAL A 166 -12.97 -3.64 -7.57
N LEU A 167 -12.83 -4.67 -6.73
CA LEU A 167 -13.90 -5.58 -6.37
C LEU A 167 -15.08 -4.86 -5.70
N TYR A 168 -14.78 -4.00 -4.72
CA TYR A 168 -15.79 -3.20 -4.02
C TYR A 168 -16.49 -2.21 -4.97
N PHE A 169 -15.74 -1.39 -5.71
CA PHE A 169 -16.34 -0.40 -6.61
C PHE A 169 -17.08 -1.04 -7.78
N TYR A 170 -16.66 -2.22 -8.23
CA TYR A 170 -17.41 -3.03 -9.18
C TYR A 170 -18.75 -3.47 -8.62
N ALA A 171 -18.76 -4.03 -7.40
CA ALA A 171 -19.99 -4.43 -6.71
C ALA A 171 -20.95 -3.26 -6.50
N MET A 172 -20.42 -2.09 -6.13
CA MET A 172 -21.18 -0.86 -5.92
C MET A 172 -21.58 -0.14 -7.22
N LYS A 173 -21.21 -0.66 -8.40
CA LYS A 173 -21.42 -0.02 -9.71
C LYS A 173 -20.85 1.41 -9.78
N ALA A 174 -19.76 1.64 -9.07
CA ALA A 174 -19.16 2.94 -8.85
C ALA A 174 -17.73 3.03 -9.42
N LEU A 175 -17.36 2.15 -10.36
CA LEU A 175 -16.03 2.18 -10.96
C LEU A 175 -15.73 3.54 -11.62
N PRO A 176 -14.45 3.96 -11.64
CA PRO A 176 -13.94 5.09 -12.40
C PRO A 176 -14.41 5.10 -13.87
N PHE A 177 -14.39 6.29 -14.49
CA PHE A 177 -14.67 6.46 -15.93
C PHE A 177 -16.03 5.91 -16.40
N LYS A 178 -17.14 6.34 -15.76
CA LYS A 178 -18.52 5.91 -16.08
C LYS A 178 -18.73 4.40 -15.90
N ASN A 179 -18.19 3.83 -14.82
CA ASN A 179 -18.32 2.42 -14.50
C ASN A 179 -17.69 1.46 -15.54
N ASN A 180 -16.54 1.84 -16.11
CA ASN A 180 -15.90 1.10 -17.20
C ASN A 180 -15.22 -0.18 -16.69
N ARG A 181 -15.92 -1.32 -16.84
CA ARG A 181 -15.45 -2.63 -16.37
C ARG A 181 -14.22 -3.15 -17.12
N PRO A 182 -14.16 -3.13 -18.48
CA PRO A 182 -12.96 -3.55 -19.19
C PRO A 182 -11.70 -2.82 -18.75
N LEU A 183 -11.79 -1.51 -18.49
CA LEU A 183 -10.65 -0.72 -18.03
C LEU A 183 -10.18 -1.16 -16.63
N ALA A 184 -11.10 -1.39 -15.70
CA ALA A 184 -10.77 -1.85 -14.35
C ALA A 184 -10.13 -3.25 -14.36
N ILE A 185 -10.68 -4.18 -15.17
CA ILE A 185 -10.12 -5.53 -15.33
C ILE A 185 -8.75 -5.47 -16.01
N GLY A 186 -8.60 -4.68 -17.08
CA GLY A 186 -7.33 -4.48 -17.77
C GLY A 186 -6.25 -3.90 -16.85
N TYR A 187 -6.60 -2.94 -16.01
CA TYR A 187 -5.72 -2.41 -14.97
C TYR A 187 -5.28 -3.49 -13.98
N LEU A 188 -6.21 -4.30 -13.45
CA LEU A 188 -5.86 -5.38 -12.52
C LEU A 188 -4.99 -6.45 -13.16
N ILE A 189 -5.28 -6.87 -14.40
CA ILE A 189 -4.47 -7.84 -15.14
C ILE A 189 -3.06 -7.29 -15.33
N LEU A 190 -2.93 -6.05 -15.79
CA LEU A 190 -1.64 -5.43 -16.01
C LEU A 190 -0.85 -5.30 -14.69
N LEU A 191 -1.49 -4.79 -13.63
CA LEU A 191 -0.85 -4.68 -12.31
C LEU A 191 -0.44 -6.05 -11.78
N PHE A 192 -1.29 -7.07 -11.89
CA PHE A 192 -0.97 -8.44 -11.48
C PHE A 192 0.24 -8.97 -12.24
N THR A 193 0.22 -8.92 -13.57
CA THR A 193 1.32 -9.41 -14.42
C THR A 193 2.63 -8.70 -14.08
N VAL A 194 2.61 -7.37 -13.97
CA VAL A 194 3.81 -6.59 -13.64
C VAL A 194 4.31 -6.92 -12.24
N THR A 195 3.43 -7.02 -11.24
CA THR A 195 3.79 -7.41 -9.87
C THR A 195 4.40 -8.80 -9.83
N PHE A 196 3.74 -9.77 -10.47
CA PHE A 196 4.19 -11.16 -10.51
C PHE A 196 5.56 -11.28 -11.16
N LEU A 197 5.76 -10.69 -12.34
CA LEU A 197 7.06 -10.70 -13.02
C LEU A 197 8.14 -10.02 -12.18
N TYR A 198 7.84 -8.87 -11.56
CA TYR A 198 8.81 -8.15 -10.75
C TYR A 198 9.22 -8.99 -9.52
N VAL A 199 8.25 -9.52 -8.79
CA VAL A 199 8.50 -10.37 -7.61
C VAL A 199 9.30 -11.61 -7.99
N VAL A 200 8.91 -12.34 -9.04
CA VAL A 200 9.57 -13.59 -9.43
C VAL A 200 11.01 -13.35 -9.89
N ILE A 201 11.24 -12.36 -10.76
CA ILE A 201 12.60 -12.02 -11.21
C ILE A 201 13.45 -11.55 -10.03
N GLY A 202 12.90 -10.67 -9.20
CA GLY A 202 13.59 -10.12 -8.03
C GLY A 202 13.98 -11.20 -7.01
N LEU A 203 13.05 -12.08 -6.64
CA LEU A 203 13.32 -13.19 -5.73
C LEU A 203 14.28 -14.21 -6.32
N SER A 204 14.15 -14.55 -7.61
CA SER A 204 15.08 -15.48 -8.26
C SER A 204 16.52 -14.95 -8.19
N THR A 205 16.70 -13.64 -8.38
CA THR A 205 18.00 -12.97 -8.25
C THR A 205 18.47 -12.95 -6.80
N ALA A 206 17.60 -12.59 -5.85
CA ALA A 206 17.90 -12.56 -4.42
C ALA A 206 18.31 -13.93 -3.84
N LEU A 207 17.76 -15.01 -4.39
CA LEU A 207 18.04 -16.40 -3.99
C LEU A 207 19.28 -16.99 -4.70
N GLY A 208 19.95 -16.24 -5.57
CA GLY A 208 21.13 -16.71 -6.30
C GLY A 208 20.82 -17.64 -7.48
N HIS A 209 19.56 -17.69 -7.93
CA HIS A 209 19.11 -18.45 -9.10
C HIS A 209 18.42 -17.54 -10.12
N PRO A 210 19.12 -16.53 -10.66
CA PRO A 210 18.50 -15.51 -11.49
C PRO A 210 17.92 -16.11 -12.78
N ILE A 211 16.65 -15.82 -13.05
CA ILE A 211 15.98 -16.19 -14.32
C ILE A 211 16.45 -15.28 -15.47
N LEU A 212 16.89 -14.06 -15.14
CA LEU A 212 17.46 -13.08 -16.06
C LEU A 212 18.91 -12.75 -15.66
N ASP A 213 19.82 -12.69 -16.63
CA ASP A 213 21.20 -12.23 -16.46
C ASP A 213 21.25 -10.69 -16.46
N LEU A 214 20.88 -10.09 -15.33
CA LEU A 214 20.84 -8.64 -15.19
C LEU A 214 22.23 -8.00 -15.14
N LEU A 215 23.29 -8.77 -14.87
CA LEU A 215 24.66 -8.28 -14.74
C LEU A 215 25.39 -8.20 -16.08
N ASN A 216 25.23 -9.19 -16.95
CA ASN A 216 25.99 -9.24 -18.20
C ASN A 216 25.13 -8.98 -19.44
N ASN A 217 23.80 -8.93 -19.31
CA ASN A 217 22.90 -8.64 -20.43
C ASN A 217 22.16 -7.30 -20.24
N ASP A 218 22.62 -6.26 -20.94
CA ASP A 218 22.03 -4.93 -20.89
C ASP A 218 20.54 -4.91 -21.30
N GLY A 219 20.14 -5.73 -22.28
CA GLY A 219 18.75 -5.81 -22.72
C GLY A 219 17.82 -6.31 -21.62
N GLN A 220 18.23 -7.35 -20.91
CA GLN A 220 17.46 -7.88 -19.77
C GLN A 220 17.46 -6.92 -18.58
N ARG A 221 18.57 -6.21 -18.35
CA ARG A 221 18.66 -5.14 -17.34
C ARG A 221 17.69 -4.00 -17.63
N VAL A 222 17.68 -3.49 -18.86
CA VAL A 222 16.77 -2.41 -19.30
C VAL A 222 15.31 -2.86 -19.21
N PHE A 223 15.01 -4.12 -19.57
CA PHE A 223 13.67 -4.68 -19.39
C PHE A 223 13.23 -4.64 -17.92
N PHE A 224 14.06 -5.11 -17.00
CA PHE A 224 13.72 -5.14 -15.57
C PHE A 224 13.60 -3.73 -14.96
N GLN A 225 14.46 -2.79 -15.37
CA GLN A 225 14.31 -1.37 -15.03
C GLN A 225 12.99 -0.79 -15.53
N SER A 226 12.59 -1.13 -16.76
CA SER A 226 11.31 -0.67 -17.32
C SER A 226 10.12 -1.28 -16.58
N LEU A 227 10.21 -2.56 -16.21
CA LEU A 227 9.21 -3.25 -15.40
C LEU A 227 9.03 -2.60 -14.03
N SER A 228 10.13 -2.29 -13.33
CA SER A 228 10.07 -1.62 -12.02
C SER A 228 9.49 -0.22 -12.09
N LYS A 229 9.82 0.57 -13.12
CA LYS A 229 9.21 1.90 -13.36
C LYS A 229 7.71 1.79 -13.65
N LEU A 230 7.31 0.83 -14.48
CA LEU A 230 5.90 0.58 -14.78
C LEU A 230 5.15 0.16 -13.52
N TYR A 231 5.72 -0.76 -12.72
CA TYR A 231 5.17 -1.14 -11.43
C TYR A 231 4.94 0.07 -10.52
N PHE A 232 5.96 0.92 -10.38
CA PHE A 232 5.87 2.14 -9.56
C PHE A 232 4.69 3.01 -9.99
N VAL A 233 4.52 3.27 -11.29
CA VAL A 233 3.41 4.06 -11.83
C VAL A 233 2.06 3.42 -11.54
N LEU A 234 1.94 2.10 -11.75
CA LEU A 234 0.70 1.36 -11.55
C LEU A 234 0.32 1.19 -10.08
N ALA A 235 1.30 1.12 -9.18
CA ALA A 235 1.06 0.82 -7.76
C ALA A 235 0.94 2.07 -6.87
N ILE A 236 1.46 3.23 -7.31
CA ILE A 236 1.47 4.47 -6.52
C ILE A 236 0.68 5.61 -7.20
N PRO A 237 1.15 6.26 -8.30
CA PRO A 237 0.40 7.34 -8.95
C PRO A 237 -1.02 6.98 -9.39
N VAL A 238 -1.21 5.81 -10.00
CA VAL A 238 -2.54 5.41 -10.50
C VAL A 238 -3.53 5.24 -9.34
N PRO A 239 -3.28 4.41 -8.30
CA PRO A 239 -4.10 4.34 -7.11
C PRO A 239 -4.38 5.67 -6.43
N LEU A 240 -3.38 6.55 -6.31
CA LEU A 240 -3.58 7.89 -5.76
C LEU A 240 -4.61 8.68 -6.58
N LEU A 241 -4.48 8.69 -7.91
CA LEU A 241 -5.45 9.34 -8.80
C LEU A 241 -6.84 8.71 -8.68
N LEU A 242 -6.92 7.39 -8.62
CA LEU A 242 -8.19 6.68 -8.47
C LEU A 242 -8.86 7.00 -7.14
N SER A 243 -8.13 7.03 -6.02
CA SER A 243 -8.66 7.45 -4.72
C SER A 243 -9.24 8.87 -4.75
N TRP A 244 -8.59 9.80 -5.46
CA TRP A 244 -9.15 11.15 -5.67
C TRP A 244 -10.47 11.16 -6.46
N LEU A 245 -10.58 10.31 -7.49
CA LEU A 245 -11.81 10.17 -8.28
C LEU A 245 -12.93 9.49 -7.48
N GLU A 246 -12.56 8.49 -6.66
CA GLU A 246 -13.44 7.74 -5.79
C GLU A 246 -13.95 8.58 -4.62
N LEU A 247 -13.16 9.54 -4.12
CA LEU A 247 -13.57 10.46 -3.06
C LEU A 247 -14.88 11.21 -3.37
N LYS A 248 -15.10 11.51 -4.65
CA LYS A 248 -16.31 12.19 -5.14
C LYS A 248 -17.50 11.27 -5.32
N ARG A 249 -17.31 9.94 -5.26
CA ARG A 249 -18.28 8.92 -5.66
C ARG A 249 -18.62 7.93 -4.54
N SER A 250 -17.71 7.73 -3.60
CA SER A 250 -17.89 6.82 -2.48
C SER A 250 -18.95 7.37 -1.52
N PRO A 251 -19.91 6.53 -1.08
CA PRO A 251 -20.78 6.87 0.02
C PRO A 251 -19.94 7.23 1.25
N LYS A 252 -20.35 8.26 2.00
CA LYS A 252 -19.69 8.57 3.26
C LYS A 252 -20.05 7.49 4.28
N HIS A 253 -19.06 6.95 4.98
CA HIS A 253 -19.28 5.98 6.04
C HIS A 253 -19.53 6.74 7.35
N THR A 254 -20.48 6.26 8.15
CA THR A 254 -20.88 6.89 9.41
C THR A 254 -20.65 5.91 10.55
N LEU A 255 -19.72 6.24 11.44
CA LEU A 255 -19.51 5.53 12.69
C LEU A 255 -20.40 6.16 13.75
N SER A 256 -21.30 5.38 14.35
CA SER A 256 -22.07 5.74 15.53
C SER A 256 -21.61 4.87 16.70
N VAL A 257 -21.27 5.51 17.82
CA VAL A 257 -21.05 4.82 19.10
C VAL A 257 -22.16 5.31 20.04
N ASP A 258 -23.05 4.37 20.39
CA ASP A 258 -24.15 4.59 21.36
C ASP A 258 -23.69 4.32 22.79
#